data_AF-A0A401T8R8-F1
#
_entry.id   AF-A0A401T8R8-F1
#
_cell.length_a   1.000
_cell.length_b   1.000
_cell.length_c   1.000
_cell.angle_alpha   90.00
_cell.angle_beta   90.00
_cell.angle_gamma   90.00
#
_symmetry.space_group_name_H-M   'P 1'
#
loop_
_entity.id
_entity.type
_entity.pdbx_description
1 polymer ?
#
loop_
_entity_poly.entity_id
_entity_poly.type
_entity_poly.pdbx_seq_one_letter_code
_entity_poly.pdbx_strand_id
1 'polypeptide(L)'
;MSLYPTGVNAIPGVKYSDSAGGFFYEDSGRLQSVTRSRFIHWTTSGDTLQLTEQSLDCNLLNNTVRIKFLNCHVLPGGVHVHETHDRVTLLILTNQTVHRIVLPHPSRMYRS
;
A
#
# COMPACT_ATOMS: atom_id res chain seq x y z
N MET A 1 -9.39 -37.65 20.08
CA MET A 1 -8.07 -37.18 19.60
C MET A 1 -8.31 -35.84 18.91
N SER A 2 -8.08 -34.72 19.60
CA SER A 2 -8.27 -33.37 19.06
C SER A 2 -6.90 -32.78 18.80
N LEU A 3 -6.58 -32.53 17.53
CA LEU A 3 -5.39 -31.80 17.13
C LEU A 3 -5.70 -30.31 17.25
N TYR A 4 -5.28 -29.69 18.35
CA TYR A 4 -5.13 -28.24 18.37
C TYR A 4 -3.90 -27.90 17.52
N PRO A 5 -3.98 -27.03 16.51
CA PRO A 5 -2.77 -26.39 16.03
C PRO A 5 -2.25 -25.54 17.19
N THR A 6 -0.97 -25.73 17.53
CA THR A 6 -0.20 -24.84 18.40
C THR A 6 -0.13 -23.46 17.73
N GLY A 7 -1.20 -22.70 17.90
CA GLY A 7 -1.29 -21.31 17.50
C GLY A 7 -0.41 -20.49 18.44
N VAL A 8 0.55 -19.78 17.85
CA VAL A 8 1.28 -18.70 18.52
C VAL A 8 0.27 -17.79 19.23
N ASN A 9 0.33 -17.71 20.55
CA ASN A 9 -0.48 -16.75 21.30
C ASN A 9 -0.04 -15.35 20.86
N ALA A 10 -0.97 -14.57 20.29
CA ALA A 10 -0.73 -13.15 20.02
C ALA A 10 -0.33 -12.46 21.34
N ILE A 11 0.80 -11.76 21.33
CA ILE A 11 1.26 -10.99 22.50
C ILE A 11 0.27 -9.83 22.71
N PRO A 12 -0.36 -9.71 23.89
CA PRO A 12 -1.27 -8.60 24.18
C PRO A 12 -0.53 -7.26 23.98
N GLY A 13 -1.00 -6.45 23.02
CA GLY A 13 -0.43 -5.13 22.72
C GLY A 13 0.38 -5.03 21.44
N VAL A 14 0.73 -6.15 20.78
CA VAL A 14 1.32 -6.10 19.43
C VAL A 14 0.17 -6.04 18.42
N LYS A 15 -0.12 -4.83 17.91
CA LYS A 15 -1.00 -4.66 16.74
C LYS A 15 -0.24 -5.14 15.51
N TYR A 16 -0.41 -6.41 15.17
CA TYR A 16 -0.01 -6.88 13.85
C TYR A 16 -0.80 -6.13 12.78
N SER A 17 -0.19 -5.93 11.61
CA SER A 17 -0.94 -5.44 10.46
C SER A 17 -2.00 -6.50 10.10
N ASP A 18 -3.26 -6.09 10.05
CA ASP A 18 -4.38 -6.94 9.68
C ASP A 18 -4.25 -7.44 8.23
N SER A 19 -3.60 -6.64 7.39
CA SER A 19 -3.29 -7.00 6.00
C SER A 19 -2.11 -6.20 5.48
N ALA A 20 -1.52 -6.68 4.39
CA ALA A 20 -0.44 -6.02 3.67
C ALA A 20 -0.54 -6.35 2.18
N GLY A 21 0.13 -5.56 1.36
CA GLY A 21 0.19 -5.80 -0.07
C GLY A 21 1.23 -4.95 -0.77
N GLY A 22 1.35 -5.15 -2.07
CA GLY A 22 2.29 -4.44 -2.90
C GLY A 22 1.80 -4.30 -4.33
N PHE A 23 2.40 -3.33 -5.03
CA PHE A 23 2.13 -2.97 -6.41
C PHE A 23 3.46 -2.57 -7.07
N PHE A 24 3.72 -3.12 -8.25
CA PHE A 24 4.85 -2.70 -9.09
C PHE A 24 4.30 -1.95 -10.30
N TYR A 25 5.02 -0.90 -10.71
CA TYR A 25 4.64 -0.12 -11.88
C TYR A 25 4.78 -0.96 -13.16
N GLU A 26 3.94 -0.67 -14.16
CA GLU A 26 3.90 -1.35 -15.47
C GLU A 26 5.30 -1.35 -16.12
N ASP A 27 5.99 -0.21 -16.07
CA ASP A 27 7.31 -0.01 -16.66
C ASP A 27 8.49 -0.25 -15.69
N SER A 28 8.25 -0.87 -14.52
CA SER A 28 9.28 -1.10 -13.50
C SER A 28 10.45 -2.00 -13.95
N GLY A 29 10.25 -2.84 -14.96
CA GLY A 29 11.30 -3.67 -15.55
C GLY A 29 12.10 -2.98 -16.67
N ARG A 30 11.72 -1.78 -17.12
CA ARG A 30 12.35 -1.11 -18.27
C ARG A 30 13.54 -0.28 -17.83
N LEU A 31 14.70 -0.51 -18.46
CA LEU A 31 15.97 0.13 -18.09
C LEU A 31 15.94 1.66 -18.09
N GLN A 32 15.17 2.28 -18.99
CA GLN A 32 15.09 3.75 -19.12
C GLN A 32 13.86 4.35 -18.42
N SER A 33 13.08 3.54 -17.69
CA SER A 33 11.90 4.04 -17.01
C SER A 33 12.27 4.77 -15.72
N VAL A 34 11.59 5.89 -15.47
CA VAL A 34 11.60 6.60 -14.19
C VAL A 34 11.01 5.78 -13.04
N THR A 35 10.19 4.77 -13.35
CA THR A 35 9.61 3.82 -12.38
C THR A 35 10.41 2.52 -12.28
N ARG A 36 11.59 2.42 -12.90
CA ARG A 36 12.44 1.23 -12.85
C ARG A 36 12.78 0.84 -11.41
N SER A 37 12.62 -0.43 -11.08
CA SER A 37 12.86 -0.98 -9.74
C SER A 37 12.11 -0.21 -8.63
N ARG A 38 11.02 0.48 -8.97
CA ARG A 38 10.16 1.18 -8.03
C ARG A 38 8.88 0.40 -7.80
N PHE A 39 8.39 0.44 -6.58
CA PHE A 39 7.17 -0.24 -6.18
C PHE A 39 6.53 0.48 -5.00
N ILE A 40 5.23 0.24 -4.83
CA ILE A 40 4.46 0.71 -3.68
C ILE A 40 4.15 -0.51 -2.83
N HIS A 41 4.32 -0.41 -1.52
CA HIS A 41 3.82 -1.40 -0.57
C HIS A 41 2.96 -0.73 0.49
N TRP A 42 2.11 -1.52 1.14
CA TRP A 42 1.27 -1.03 2.21
C TRP A 42 1.05 -2.05 3.32
N THR A 43 0.67 -1.52 4.47
CA THR A 43 0.12 -2.27 5.60
C THR A 43 -1.16 -1.59 6.08
N THR A 44 -2.12 -2.39 6.53
CA THR A 44 -3.35 -1.92 7.15
C THR A 44 -3.44 -2.43 8.59
N SER A 45 -3.92 -1.60 9.51
CA SER A 45 -4.23 -2.00 10.88
C SER A 45 -5.41 -1.19 11.40
N GLY A 46 -6.53 -1.86 11.63
CA GLY A 46 -7.82 -1.30 12.00
C GLY A 46 -8.29 -0.24 11.02
N ASP A 47 -8.21 1.01 11.46
CA ASP A 47 -8.65 2.20 10.73
C ASP A 47 -7.51 2.91 9.97
N THR A 48 -6.32 2.32 9.92
CA THR A 48 -5.13 2.97 9.39
C THR A 48 -4.55 2.21 8.21
N LEU A 49 -4.22 2.94 7.13
CA LEU A 49 -3.44 2.48 5.99
C LEU A 49 -2.10 3.23 5.99
N GLN A 50 -0.99 2.50 5.98
CA GLN A 50 0.34 3.07 5.71
C GLN A 50 0.80 2.61 4.34
N LEU A 51 1.09 3.57 3.47
CA LEU A 51 1.54 3.37 2.10
C LEU A 51 2.96 3.92 1.98
N THR A 52 3.85 3.14 1.38
CA THR A 52 5.24 3.54 1.17
C THR A 52 5.67 3.20 -0.25
N GLU A 53 6.19 4.19 -0.97
CA GLU A 53 6.89 4.00 -2.23
C GLU A 53 8.37 3.72 -1.98
N GLN A 54 8.94 2.74 -2.65
CA GLN A 54 10.38 2.44 -2.58
C GLN A 54 10.96 2.35 -3.98
N SER A 55 12.24 2.67 -4.08
CA SER A 55 13.07 2.49 -5.27
C SER A 55 14.32 1.75 -4.83
N LEU A 56 14.71 0.71 -5.58
CA LEU A 56 15.98 0.00 -5.34
C LEU A 56 17.19 0.74 -5.94
N ASP A 57 16.93 1.72 -6.81
CA ASP A 57 17.98 2.47 -7.51
C ASP A 57 18.40 3.74 -6.77
N CYS A 58 17.52 4.31 -5.94
CA CYS A 58 17.76 5.58 -5.25
C CYS A 58 16.84 5.78 -4.04
N ASN A 59 17.23 6.65 -3.11
CA ASN A 59 16.37 7.03 -1.99
C ASN A 59 15.28 8.01 -2.44
N LEU A 60 14.04 7.72 -2.03
CA LEU A 60 12.89 8.61 -2.24
C LEU A 60 12.62 9.39 -0.95
N LEU A 61 12.48 10.71 -1.08
CA LEU A 61 12.10 11.58 0.04
C LEU A 61 10.58 11.65 0.14
N ASN A 62 10.05 11.78 1.36
CA ASN A 62 8.61 11.88 1.64
C ASN A 62 7.80 10.74 0.99
N ASN A 63 8.38 9.55 0.97
CA ASN A 63 7.90 8.39 0.25
C ASN A 63 6.85 7.58 1.02
N THR A 64 6.50 8.00 2.24
CA THR A 64 5.54 7.32 3.11
C THR A 64 4.38 8.24 3.45
N VAL A 65 3.16 7.74 3.32
CA VAL A 65 1.94 8.39 3.78
C VAL A 65 1.15 7.47 4.69
N ARG A 66 0.62 8.02 5.78
CA ARG A 66 -0.27 7.31 6.69
C ARG A 66 -1.64 7.97 6.64
N ILE A 67 -2.66 7.18 6.34
CA ILE A 67 -4.05 7.62 6.23
C ILE A 67 -4.82 6.95 7.35
N LYS A 68 -5.57 7.75 8.12
CA LYS A 68 -6.50 7.27 9.13
C LYS A 68 -7.93 7.49 8.64
N PHE A 69 -8.70 6.43 8.57
CA PHE A 69 -10.11 6.46 8.22
C PHE A 69 -10.94 6.69 9.49
N LEU A 70 -11.86 7.65 9.46
CA LEU A 70 -12.65 7.97 10.64
C LEU A 70 -13.90 7.09 10.68
N ASN A 71 -14.14 6.47 11.84
CA ASN A 71 -15.33 5.65 12.13
C ASN A 71 -15.49 4.38 11.29
N CYS A 72 -14.48 3.99 10.51
CA CYS A 72 -14.49 2.77 9.73
C CYS A 72 -13.13 2.05 9.77
N HIS A 73 -13.15 0.76 9.44
CA HIS A 73 -11.98 -0.11 9.40
C HIS A 73 -11.70 -0.54 7.97
N VAL A 74 -10.42 -0.62 7.59
CA VAL A 74 -10.02 -1.14 6.29
C VAL A 74 -10.22 -2.66 6.30
N LEU A 75 -10.92 -3.18 5.29
CA LEU A 75 -11.13 -4.62 5.20
C LEU A 75 -9.84 -5.32 4.78
N PRO A 76 -9.56 -6.53 5.30
CA PRO A 76 -8.42 -7.34 4.84
C PRO A 76 -8.47 -7.53 3.31
N GLY A 77 -7.36 -7.24 2.62
CA GLY A 77 -7.31 -7.29 1.16
C GLY A 77 -8.10 -6.19 0.43
N GLY A 78 -8.69 -5.23 1.13
CA GLY A 78 -9.53 -4.18 0.57
C GLY A 78 -8.78 -3.02 -0.11
N VAL A 79 -7.45 -3.10 -0.23
CA VAL A 79 -6.62 -2.08 -0.88
C VAL A 79 -6.28 -2.55 -2.28
N HIS A 80 -6.69 -1.78 -3.27
CA HIS A 80 -6.41 -2.02 -4.68
C HIS A 80 -5.69 -0.83 -5.28
N VAL A 81 -4.62 -1.09 -6.02
CA VAL A 81 -3.84 -0.06 -6.72
C VAL A 81 -3.98 -0.29 -8.22
N HIS A 82 -4.28 0.79 -8.94
CA HIS A 82 -4.36 0.79 -10.39
C HIS A 82 -3.54 1.96 -10.95
N GLU A 83 -2.66 1.64 -11.89
CA GLU A 83 -1.84 2.61 -12.60
C GLU A 83 -2.47 2.93 -13.96
N THR A 84 -2.28 4.18 -14.35
CA THR A 84 -2.50 4.67 -15.71
C THR A 84 -1.32 5.56 -16.07
N HIS A 85 -1.26 6.04 -17.31
CA HIS A 85 -0.13 6.84 -17.80
C HIS A 85 0.16 8.11 -16.97
N ASP A 86 -0.85 8.73 -16.34
CA ASP A 86 -0.71 10.02 -15.65
C ASP A 86 -0.94 9.97 -14.13
N ARG A 87 -1.53 8.90 -13.61
CA ARG A 87 -1.88 8.77 -12.19
C ARG A 87 -1.81 7.34 -11.68
N VAL A 88 -1.62 7.23 -10.37
CA VAL A 88 -1.84 6.01 -9.59
C VAL A 88 -3.11 6.21 -8.77
N THR A 89 -4.08 5.33 -8.92
CA THR A 89 -5.35 5.37 -8.17
C THR A 89 -5.37 4.25 -7.15
N LEU A 90 -5.67 4.58 -5.90
CA LEU A 90 -5.93 3.62 -4.84
C LEU A 90 -7.43 3.58 -4.56
N LEU A 91 -7.99 2.38 -4.51
CA LEU A 91 -9.31 2.10 -3.97
C LEU A 91 -9.15 1.38 -2.63
N ILE A 92 -9.79 1.89 -1.59
CA ILE A 92 -9.73 1.34 -0.25
C ILE A 92 -11.14 1.02 0.20
N LEU A 93 -11.43 -0.27 0.30
CA LEU A 93 -12.69 -0.79 0.82
C LEU A 93 -12.63 -0.83 2.35
N THR A 94 -13.60 -0.17 2.97
CA THR A 94 -13.82 -0.22 4.43
C THR A 94 -15.10 -1.00 4.72
N ASN A 95 -15.38 -1.23 6.00
CA ASN A 95 -16.64 -1.83 6.44
C ASN A 95 -17.89 -0.95 6.19
N GLN A 96 -17.74 0.28 5.68
CA GLN A 96 -18.85 1.21 5.47
C GLN A 96 -18.85 1.88 4.09
N THR A 97 -17.68 2.08 3.48
CA THR A 97 -17.50 2.93 2.29
C THR A 97 -16.35 2.44 1.42
N VAL A 98 -16.25 3.00 0.22
CA VAL A 98 -15.05 2.91 -0.62
C VAL A 98 -14.42 4.30 -0.70
N HIS A 99 -13.15 4.40 -0.35
CA HIS A 99 -12.36 5.61 -0.53
C HIS A 99 -11.54 5.52 -1.82
N ARG A 100 -11.46 6.64 -2.55
CA ARG A 100 -10.63 6.76 -3.75
C ARG A 100 -9.58 7.84 -3.56
N ILE A 101 -8.31 7.46 -3.68
CA ILE A 101 -7.17 8.37 -3.60
C ILE A 101 -6.46 8.36 -4.95
N VAL A 102 -6.10 9.55 -5.45
CA VAL A 102 -5.38 9.72 -6.72
C VAL A 102 -4.05 10.37 -6.42
N LEU A 103 -2.97 9.71 -6.79
CA LEU A 103 -1.60 10.18 -6.69
C LEU A 103 -1.06 10.50 -8.09
N PRO A 104 -0.22 11.55 -8.24
CA PRO A 104 0.45 11.82 -9.50
C PRO A 104 1.36 10.65 -9.87
N HIS A 105 1.40 10.27 -11.14
CA HIS A 105 2.33 9.24 -11.59
C HIS A 105 3.80 9.76 -11.51
N PRO A 106 4.78 8.95 -11.08
CA PRO A 106 6.18 9.41 -10.96
C PRO A 106 6.75 10.03 -12.25
N SER A 107 6.33 9.54 -13.42
CA SER A 107 6.72 10.11 -14.73
C SER A 107 6.25 11.54 -14.97
N ARG A 108 5.29 12.02 -14.19
CA ARG A 108 4.74 13.38 -14.28
C ARG A 108 5.41 14.35 -13.31
N MET A 109 6.10 13.84 -12.29
CA MET A 109 6.70 14.67 -11.22
C MET A 109 8.06 15.27 -11.61
N TYR A 110 8.77 14.67 -12.58
CA TYR A 110 10.13 15.08 -12.96
C TYR A 110 10.22 15.86 -14.28
N ARG A 111 9.10 16.35 -14.84
CA ARG A 111 9.17 17.22 -16.03
C ARG A 111 9.45 18.66 -15.61
N SER A 112 10.71 19.08 -15.82
CA SER A 112 11.13 20.49 -15.86
C SER A 112 10.98 21.03 -17.27
#